data_AF-A0A1H6XVG7-F1
#
_entry.id   AF-A0A1H6XVG7-F1
#
_cell.length_a   1.000
_cell.length_b   1.000
_cell.length_c   1.000
_cell.angle_alpha   90.00
_cell.angle_beta   90.00
_cell.angle_gamma   90.00
#
_symmetry.space_group_name_H-M   'P 1'
#
loop_
_entity.id
_entity.type
_entity.pdbx_description
1 polymer ?
#
loop_
_entity_poly.entity_id
_entity_poly.type
_entity_poly.pdbx_seq_one_letter_code
_entity_poly.pdbx_strand_id
1 'polypeptide(L)' 'MGNDQKPASDPNRRDMASGLSVGMGSGIAIGVGIGLALHNLALGIAIGIVMGAGLGNCIGAARIRARKRKDPPQQG' A
#
# COMPACT_ATOMS: atom_id res chain seq x y z
N MET A 1 17.62 19.49 -24.03
CA MET A 1 17.04 19.40 -22.67
C MET A 1 16.27 18.10 -22.54
N GLY A 2 16.98 16.99 -22.34
CA GLY A 2 16.36 15.73 -21.94
C GLY A 2 16.59 15.59 -20.45
N ASN A 3 15.61 15.98 -19.63
CA ASN A 3 15.66 15.62 -18.22
C ASN A 3 15.25 14.15 -18.16
N ASP A 4 16.24 13.27 -18.31
CA ASP A 4 16.14 11.85 -18.05
C ASP A 4 15.76 11.67 -16.59
N GLN A 5 14.45 11.61 -16.35
CA GLN A 5 13.87 11.17 -15.10
C GLN A 5 14.29 9.71 -14.91
N LYS A 6 15.43 9.50 -14.25
CA LYS A 6 15.71 8.24 -13.59
C LYS A 6 15.12 8.38 -12.19
N PRO A 7 13.90 7.88 -11.91
CA PRO A 7 13.44 7.80 -10.54
C PRO A 7 14.39 6.83 -9.87
N ALA A 8 15.24 7.36 -8.98
CA ALA A 8 16.13 6.58 -8.15
C ALA A 8 15.33 5.39 -7.58
N SER A 9 15.90 4.21 -7.76
CA SER A 9 15.32 2.92 -7.42
C SER A 9 15.27 2.73 -5.90
N ASP A 10 14.65 3.65 -5.16
CA ASP A 10 14.46 3.56 -3.72
C ASP A 10 13.55 2.37 -3.42
N PRO A 11 14.10 1.23 -2.94
CA PRO A 11 13.30 0.03 -2.68
C PRO A 11 12.22 0.35 -1.63
N ASN A 12 12.53 1.23 -0.68
CA ASN A 12 11.63 1.74 0.33
C ASN A 12 10.36 2.38 -0.26
N ARG A 13 10.50 3.16 -1.33
CA ARG A 13 9.38 3.84 -1.99
C ARG A 13 8.51 2.86 -2.78
N ARG A 14 9.13 1.84 -3.38
CA ARG A 14 8.43 0.75 -4.09
C ARG A 14 7.67 -0.16 -3.15
N ASP A 15 8.24 -0.48 -1.99
CA ASP A 15 7.58 -1.30 -0.96
C ASP A 15 6.39 -0.57 -0.35
N MET A 16 6.53 0.73 -0.10
CA MET A 16 5.43 1.57 0.35
C MET A 16 4.31 1.65 -0.70
N ALA A 17 4.66 1.90 -1.96
CA ALA A 17 3.72 1.93 -3.07
C ALA A 17 3.02 0.57 -3.26
N SER A 18 3.77 -0.53 -3.12
CA SER A 18 3.23 -1.90 -3.23
C SER A 18 2.31 -2.25 -2.07
N GLY A 19 2.65 -1.82 -0.85
CA GLY A 19 1.78 -1.98 0.33
C GLY A 19 0.47 -1.22 0.15
N LEU A 20 0.55 0.04 -0.30
CA LEU A 20 -0.61 0.86 -0.57
C LEU A 20 -1.49 0.30 -1.70
N SER A 21 -0.89 -0.17 -2.80
CA SER A 21 -1.67 -0.77 -3.91
C SER A 21 -2.40 -2.04 -3.48
N VAL A 22 -1.75 -2.89 -2.67
CA VAL A 22 -2.37 -4.11 -2.14
C VAL A 22 -3.49 -3.76 -1.17
N GLY A 23 -3.25 -2.83 -0.24
CA GLY A 23 -4.25 -2.38 0.73
C GLY A 23 -5.46 -1.72 0.06
N MET A 24 -5.23 -0.82 -0.91
CA MET A 24 -6.33 -0.18 -1.65
C MET A 24 -7.11 -1.18 -2.49
N GLY A 25 -6.44 -2.09 -3.21
CA GLY A 25 -7.12 -3.11 -4.02
C GLY A 25 -8.02 -4.03 -3.18
N SER A 26 -7.50 -4.53 -2.05
CA SER A 26 -8.29 -5.39 -1.15
C SER A 26 -9.39 -4.62 -0.43
N GLY A 27 -9.10 -3.40 0.05
CA GLY A 27 -10.07 -2.54 0.72
C GLY A 27 -11.24 -2.17 -0.19
N ILE A 28 -10.98 -1.81 -1.45
CA ILE A 28 -12.04 -1.49 -2.42
C ILE A 28 -12.88 -2.75 -2.72
N ALA A 29 -12.26 -3.91 -2.96
CA ALA A 29 -13.00 -5.14 -3.24
C ALA A 29 -13.94 -5.52 -2.09
N ILE A 30 -13.46 -5.47 -0.85
CA ILE A 30 -14.25 -5.74 0.36
C ILE A 30 -15.35 -4.67 0.52
N GLY A 31 -14.99 -3.39 0.38
CA GLY A 31 -15.91 -2.27 0.51
C GLY A 31 -17.05 -2.31 -0.51
N VAL A 32 -16.76 -2.67 -1.76
CA VAL A 32 -17.78 -2.86 -2.81
C VAL A 32 -18.71 -4.02 -2.45
N GLY A 33 -18.17 -5.15 -1.99
CA GLY A 33 -18.98 -6.29 -1.54
C GLY A 33 -19.94 -5.94 -0.40
N ILE A 34 -19.43 -5.23 0.61
CA ILE A 34 -20.24 -4.74 1.74
C ILE A 34 -21.26 -3.70 1.27
N GLY A 35 -20.85 -2.76 0.42
CA GLY A 35 -21.73 -1.72 -0.11
C GLY A 35 -22.88 -2.27 -0.93
N LEU A 36 -22.64 -3.31 -1.74
CA LEU A 36 -23.68 -4.06 -2.44
C LEU A 36 -24.63 -4.76 -1.46
N ALA A 37 -24.10 -5.44 -0.44
CA ALA A 37 -24.91 -6.13 0.57
C ALA A 37 -25.80 -5.18 1.38
N LEU A 38 -25.32 -3.95 1.64
CA LEU A 38 -26.05 -2.91 2.36
C LEU A 38 -26.90 -2.02 1.44
N HIS A 39 -26.93 -2.28 0.12
CA HIS A 39 -27.54 -1.40 -0.88
C HIS A 39 -27.04 0.06 -0.81
N ASN A 40 -25.84 0.27 -0.26
CA ASN A 40 -25.24 1.59 -0.08
C ASN A 40 -23.75 1.54 -0.48
N LEU A 41 -23.52 1.71 -1.78
CA LEU A 41 -22.18 1.66 -2.35
C LEU A 41 -21.28 2.79 -1.83
N ALA A 42 -21.84 3.97 -1.56
CA ALA A 42 -21.09 5.10 -1.01
C ALA A 42 -20.49 4.76 0.35
N LEU A 43 -21.28 4.13 1.23
CA LEU A 43 -20.84 3.70 2.55
C LEU A 43 -19.81 2.57 2.45
N GLY A 44 -20.06 1.58 1.58
CA GLY A 44 -19.13 0.49 1.34
C GLY A 44 -17.76 0.94 0.83
N ILE A 45 -17.74 1.84 -0.17
CA ILE A 45 -16.50 2.42 -0.70
C ILE A 45 -15.78 3.26 0.36
N ALA A 46 -16.49 4.07 1.15
CA ALA A 46 -15.88 4.86 2.21
C ALA A 46 -15.16 4.00 3.25
N ILE A 47 -15.81 2.91 3.71
CA ILE A 47 -15.20 1.93 4.62
C ILE A 47 -14.02 1.23 3.95
N GLY A 48 -14.20 0.79 2.69
CA GLY A 48 -13.15 0.11 1.93
C GLY A 48 -11.89 0.94 1.77
N ILE A 49 -12.03 2.24 1.48
CA ILE A 49 -10.90 3.18 1.35
C ILE A 49 -10.21 3.38 2.69
N VAL A 50 -10.94 3.63 3.79
CA VAL A 50 -10.30 3.89 5.09
C VAL A 50 -9.55 2.65 5.59
N MET A 51 -10.13 1.47 5.41
CA MET A 51 -9.53 0.20 5.79
C MET A 51 -8.34 -0.14 4.87
N GLY A 52 -8.50 0.05 3.56
CA GLY A 52 -7.45 -0.23 2.57
C GLY A 52 -6.25 0.70 2.69
N ALA A 53 -6.47 1.98 2.94
CA ALA A 53 -5.41 2.95 3.21
C ALA A 53 -4.66 2.64 4.51
N GLY A 54 -5.41 2.35 5.59
CA GLY A 54 -4.83 1.99 6.88
C GLY A 54 -3.98 0.72 6.81
N LEU A 55 -4.54 -0.36 6.25
CA LEU A 55 -3.84 -1.63 6.08
C LEU A 55 -2.66 -1.51 5.11
N GLY A 56 -2.83 -0.81 3.99
CA GLY A 56 -1.75 -0.63 3.01
C GLY A 56 -0.55 0.11 3.59
N ASN A 57 -0.79 1.12 4.43
CA ASN A 57 0.24 1.84 5.16
C ASN A 57 0.97 0.93 6.18
N CYS A 58 0.21 0.15 6.95
CA CYS A 58 0.77 -0.82 7.89
C CYS A 58 1.60 -1.90 7.21
N ILE A 59 1.11 -2.47 6.10
CA ILE A 59 1.80 -3.53 5.34
C ILE A 59 3.06 -2.97 4.67
N GLY A 60 2.97 -1.78 4.08
CA GLY A 60 4.13 -1.08 3.49
C GLY A 60 5.21 -0.83 4.54
N ALA A 61 4.85 -0.26 5.69
CA ALA A 61 5.76 0.00 6.80
C ALA A 61 6.35 -1.30 7.40
N ALA A 62 5.54 -2.35 7.54
CA ALA A 62 5.99 -3.64 8.03
C ALA A 62 6.98 -4.30 7.07
N ARG A 63 6.75 -4.22 5.75
CA ARG A 63 7.70 -4.74 4.74
C ARG A 63 9.01 -3.99 4.75
N ILE A 64 8.98 -2.66 4.86
CA ILE A 64 10.18 -1.83 5.00
C ILE A 64 11.01 -2.27 6.21
N ARG A 65 10.36 -2.47 7.37
CA ARG A 65 11.03 -2.97 8.58
C ARG A 65 11.58 -4.38 8.42
N ALA A 66 10.82 -5.28 7.80
CA ALA A 66 11.25 -6.66 7.57
C ALA A 66 12.47 -6.74 6.64
N ARG A 67 12.54 -5.86 5.62
CA ARG A 67 13.70 -5.76 4.73
C ARG A 67 14.95 -5.26 5.44
N LYS A 68 14.84 -4.21 6.27
CA LYS A 68 15.97 -3.72 7.08
C LYS A 68 16.55 -4.78 8.02
N ARG A 69 15.77 -5.78 8.44
CA ARG A 69 16.29 -6.92 9.22
C ARG A 69 17.05 -7.94 8.37
N LYS A 70 16.76 -8.04 7.08
CA LYS A 70 17.40 -8.99 6.16
C LYS A 70 18.67 -8.45 5.51
N ASP A 71 18.80 -7.13 5.42
CA ASP A 71 20.05 -6.44 5.07
C ASP A 71 20.74 -5.95 6.37
N PRO A 72 21.49 -6.80 7.10
CA PRO A 72 22.39 -6.31 8.12
C PRO A 72 23.41 -5.38 7.45
N PRO A 73 23.84 -4.28 8.10
CA PRO A 73 24.91 -3.46 7.58
C PRO A 73 26.14 -4.35 7.38
N GLN A 74 26.63 -4.43 6.14
CA GLN A 74 27.97 -4.93 5.84
C GLN A 74 28.95 -3.89 6.44
N GLN A 75 29.16 -3.98 7.76
CA GLN A 75 30.23 -3.28 8.47
C GLN A 75 31.53 -3.95 8.04
N GLY A 76 32.25 -3.30 7.12
CA GLY A 76 33.68 -3.52 6.92
C GLY A 76 34.49 -2.92 8.06
#